data_AF-A0A522AXM4-F1
#
_entry.id   AF-A0A522AXM4-F1
#
_cell.length_a   1.000
_cell.length_b   1.000
_cell.length_c   1.000
_cell.angle_alpha   90.00
_cell.angle_beta   90.00
_cell.angle_gamma   90.00
#
_symmetry.space_group_name_H-M   'P 1'
#
loop_
_entity.id
_entity.type
_entity.pdbx_description
1 polymer ?
#
loop_
_entity_poly.entity_id
_entity_poly.type
_entity_poly.pdbx_seq_one_letter_code
_entity_poly.pdbx_strand_id
1 'polypeptide(L)'
;MGPGAASLPPTRGIPVSSVIPVRAIDPRGQRFGAGASAITLVLAILFDLPLIAILVGIALAVSAALGTRWFLFGRPWPTLRTRLHLGPPASTEPELGPRFAQALGATFILFGVVLFVAGVRPGFWLPIVAVAALQTLLAATGYCLGCKLYGLHWFLPELFDRIVLRIPAEPRTRLETPRPG
;
A
#
# COMPACT_ATOMS: atom_id res chain seq x y z
N MET A 1 69.37 -1.90 10.10
CA MET A 1 68.31 -0.94 10.46
C MET A 1 67.40 -0.77 9.25
N GLY A 2 66.27 -1.47 9.22
CA GLY A 2 65.22 -1.28 8.19
C GLY A 2 63.99 -0.65 8.86
N PRO A 3 63.35 0.37 8.26
CA PRO A 3 62.23 1.07 8.88
C PRO A 3 60.98 0.17 8.95
N GLY A 4 60.32 0.19 10.10
CA GLY A 4 59.17 -0.65 10.44
C GLY A 4 57.95 -0.38 9.56
N ALA A 5 57.36 -1.45 9.04
CA ALA A 5 56.04 -1.42 8.44
C ALA A 5 54.99 -1.23 9.54
N ALA A 6 54.44 -0.02 9.63
CA ALA A 6 53.28 0.27 10.46
C ALA A 6 52.06 -0.46 9.89
N SER A 7 51.57 -1.46 10.62
CA SER A 7 50.32 -2.17 10.33
C SER A 7 49.13 -1.21 10.50
N LEU A 8 48.40 -0.97 9.41
CA LEU A 8 47.14 -0.22 9.43
C LEU A 8 46.07 -0.96 10.27
N PRO A 9 45.23 -0.25 11.04
CA PRO A 9 44.14 -0.86 11.79
C PRO A 9 43.07 -1.42 10.85
N PRO A 10 42.35 -2.49 11.25
CA PRO A 10 41.28 -3.07 10.44
C PRO A 10 40.19 -2.02 10.19
N THR A 11 39.85 -1.80 8.93
CA THR A 11 38.72 -0.99 8.49
C THR A 11 37.46 -1.51 9.17
N ARG A 12 36.85 -0.67 10.03
CA ARG A 12 35.51 -0.94 10.56
C ARG A 12 34.59 -1.23 9.38
N GLY A 13 34.02 -2.43 9.35
CA GLY A 13 33.11 -2.87 8.29
C GLY A 13 32.04 -1.81 8.04
N ILE A 14 31.86 -1.46 6.77
CA ILE A 14 30.72 -0.67 6.29
C ILE A 14 29.46 -1.33 6.87
N PRO A 15 28.57 -0.60 7.56
CA PRO A 15 27.33 -1.19 8.07
C PRO A 15 26.61 -1.81 6.88
N VAL A 16 26.44 -3.14 6.95
CA VAL A 16 25.62 -3.90 6.00
C VAL A 16 24.29 -3.18 5.94
N SER A 17 23.93 -2.67 4.77
CA SER A 17 22.67 -1.95 4.55
C SER A 17 21.54 -2.75 5.21
N SER A 18 20.80 -2.13 6.12
CA SER A 18 19.68 -2.71 6.85
C SER A 18 18.55 -3.06 5.87
N VAL A 19 18.64 -4.22 5.19
CA VAL A 19 17.57 -4.68 4.32
C VAL A 19 16.40 -5.09 5.21
N ILE A 20 15.39 -4.21 5.33
CA ILE A 20 14.15 -4.54 6.01
C ILE A 20 13.42 -5.58 5.15
N PRO A 21 13.15 -6.80 5.64
CA PRO A 21 12.44 -7.81 4.87
C PRO A 21 10.98 -7.36 4.66
N VAL A 22 10.64 -7.04 3.41
CA VAL A 22 9.29 -6.65 3.01
C VAL A 22 8.64 -7.79 2.26
N ARG A 23 7.37 -8.10 2.57
CA ARG A 23 6.62 -9.14 1.87
C ARG A 23 6.42 -8.76 0.40
N ALA A 24 6.76 -9.69 -0.49
CA ALA A 24 6.41 -9.65 -1.90
C ALA A 24 4.96 -10.10 -2.12
N ILE A 25 4.24 -9.41 -2.99
CA ILE A 25 2.85 -9.72 -3.32
C ILE A 25 2.63 -9.81 -4.84
N ASP A 26 1.56 -10.51 -5.24
CA ASP A 26 1.10 -10.61 -6.63
C ASP A 26 0.33 -9.33 -7.01
N PRO A 27 0.82 -8.54 -7.98
CA PRO A 27 0.17 -7.29 -8.40
C PRO A 27 -1.26 -7.52 -8.93
N ARG A 28 -1.53 -8.68 -9.53
CA ARG A 28 -2.85 -9.02 -10.09
C ARG A 28 -3.91 -9.11 -8.98
N GLY A 29 -3.52 -9.58 -7.80
CA GLY A 29 -4.41 -9.63 -6.63
C GLY A 29 -4.78 -8.26 -6.10
N GLN A 30 -3.84 -7.30 -6.14
CA GLN A 30 -4.13 -5.91 -5.78
C GLN A 30 -5.07 -5.26 -6.79
N ARG A 31 -4.86 -5.49 -8.09
CA ARG A 31 -5.76 -5.00 -9.15
C ARG A 31 -7.17 -5.56 -9.02
N PHE A 32 -7.30 -6.86 -8.77
CA PHE A 32 -8.58 -7.52 -8.53
C PHE A 32 -9.30 -6.92 -7.32
N GLY A 33 -8.62 -6.81 -6.17
CA GLY A 33 -9.23 -6.26 -4.97
C GLY A 33 -9.57 -4.77 -5.10
N ALA A 34 -8.77 -4.00 -5.82
CA ALA A 34 -9.10 -2.61 -6.15
C ALA A 34 -10.38 -2.52 -6.99
N GLY A 35 -10.54 -3.39 -8.01
CA GLY A 35 -11.76 -3.45 -8.82
C GLY A 35 -13.00 -3.81 -8.01
N ALA A 36 -12.91 -4.85 -7.16
CA ALA A 36 -14.01 -5.25 -6.28
C ALA A 36 -14.39 -4.14 -5.29
N SER A 37 -13.40 -3.49 -4.67
CA SER A 37 -13.62 -2.34 -3.78
C SER A 37 -14.26 -1.15 -4.52
N ALA A 38 -13.79 -0.83 -5.74
CA ALA A 38 -14.35 0.24 -6.56
C ALA A 38 -15.82 -0.02 -6.89
N ILE A 39 -16.16 -1.25 -7.30
CA ILE A 39 -17.54 -1.65 -7.56
C ILE A 39 -18.40 -1.47 -6.30
N THR A 40 -17.92 -1.93 -5.14
CA THR A 40 -18.63 -1.74 -3.87
C THR A 40 -18.86 -0.26 -3.54
N LEU A 41 -17.86 0.60 -3.75
CA LEU A 41 -18.00 2.05 -3.53
C LEU A 41 -18.98 2.69 -4.52
N VAL A 42 -18.94 2.30 -5.80
CA VAL A 42 -19.89 2.78 -6.81
C VAL A 42 -21.31 2.38 -6.46
N LEU A 43 -21.55 1.13 -6.06
CA LEU A 43 -22.85 0.68 -5.59
C LEU A 43 -23.29 1.45 -4.34
N ALA A 44 -22.37 1.70 -3.40
CA ALA A 44 -22.67 2.50 -2.22
C ALA A 44 -23.12 3.93 -2.59
N ILE A 45 -22.46 4.57 -3.56
CA ILE A 45 -22.87 5.89 -4.07
C ILE A 45 -24.25 5.83 -4.73
N LEU A 46 -24.46 4.88 -5.65
CA LEU A 46 -25.69 4.78 -6.44
C LEU A 46 -26.93 4.52 -5.59
N PHE A 47 -26.78 3.75 -4.51
CA PHE A 47 -27.88 3.40 -3.60
C PHE A 47 -27.92 4.24 -2.32
N ASP A 48 -27.11 5.30 -2.23
CA ASP A 48 -26.96 6.16 -1.05
C ASP A 48 -26.75 5.37 0.27
N LEU A 49 -25.76 4.47 0.25
CA LEU A 49 -25.42 3.59 1.38
C LEU A 49 -24.10 4.03 2.05
N PRO A 50 -24.10 5.12 2.85
CA PRO A 50 -22.88 5.66 3.45
C PRO A 50 -22.19 4.65 4.38
N LEU A 51 -22.96 3.80 5.06
CA LEU A 51 -22.42 2.75 5.93
C LEU A 51 -21.50 1.79 5.16
N ILE A 52 -21.86 1.43 3.91
CA ILE A 52 -21.04 0.54 3.09
C ILE A 52 -19.70 1.21 2.75
N ALA A 53 -19.71 2.49 2.35
CA ALA A 53 -18.49 3.23 2.09
C ALA A 53 -17.59 3.34 3.33
N ILE A 54 -18.18 3.55 4.52
CA ILE A 54 -17.46 3.54 5.80
C ILE A 54 -16.79 2.18 6.05
N LEU A 55 -17.52 1.08 5.83
CA LEU A 55 -16.98 -0.27 5.98
C LEU A 55 -15.82 -0.54 5.00
N VAL A 56 -15.90 -0.04 3.77
CA VAL A 56 -14.77 -0.06 2.83
C VAL A 56 -13.58 0.70 3.40
N GLY A 57 -13.79 1.90 3.93
CA GLY A 57 -12.73 2.70 4.56
C GLY A 57 -12.05 1.99 5.73
N ILE A 58 -12.83 1.33 6.58
CA ILE A 58 -12.30 0.51 7.68
C ILE A 58 -11.48 -0.66 7.14
N ALA A 59 -11.97 -1.38 6.12
CA ALA A 59 -11.23 -2.49 5.51
C ALA A 59 -9.90 -2.03 4.90
N LEU A 60 -9.87 -0.85 4.26
CA LEU A 60 -8.65 -0.22 3.76
C LEU A 60 -7.70 0.14 4.90
N ALA A 61 -8.20 0.75 5.99
CA ALA A 61 -7.39 1.10 7.16
C ALA A 61 -6.77 -0.14 7.83
N VAL A 62 -7.55 -1.21 8.01
CA VAL A 62 -7.08 -2.48 8.57
C VAL A 62 -5.98 -3.08 7.71
N SER A 63 -6.16 -3.08 6.38
CA SER A 63 -5.15 -3.60 5.46
C SER A 63 -3.88 -2.75 5.43
N ALA A 64 -4.01 -1.42 5.50
CA ALA A 64 -2.86 -0.52 5.61
C ALA A 64 -2.04 -0.79 6.89
N ALA A 65 -2.72 -0.97 8.03
CA ALA A 65 -2.10 -1.17 9.33
C ALA A 65 -1.53 -2.59 9.53
N LEU A 66 -2.26 -3.64 9.14
CA LEU A 66 -1.93 -5.04 9.45
C LEU A 66 -1.29 -5.81 8.29
N GLY A 67 -1.19 -5.17 7.11
CA GLY A 67 -0.60 -5.73 5.89
C GLY A 67 -1.64 -6.18 4.87
N THR A 68 -1.23 -6.25 3.61
CA THR A 68 -2.12 -6.50 2.45
C THR A 68 -2.82 -7.86 2.48
N ARG A 69 -2.34 -8.82 3.29
CA ARG A 69 -3.02 -10.09 3.58
C ARG A 69 -4.43 -9.90 4.17
N TRP A 70 -4.69 -8.76 4.82
CA TRP A 70 -5.98 -8.40 5.40
C TRP A 70 -6.85 -7.56 4.45
N PHE A 71 -6.41 -7.34 3.20
CA PHE A 71 -7.20 -6.62 2.22
C PHE A 71 -8.42 -7.43 1.81
N LEU A 72 -9.58 -7.12 2.42
CA LEU A 72 -10.84 -7.86 2.28
C LEU A 72 -11.18 -8.20 0.83
N PHE A 73 -11.11 -7.21 -0.05
CA PHE A 73 -11.48 -7.34 -1.46
C PHE A 73 -10.48 -8.16 -2.28
N GLY A 74 -9.21 -8.25 -1.85
CA GLY A 74 -8.18 -9.08 -2.49
C GLY A 74 -8.19 -10.54 -2.04
N ARG A 75 -8.85 -10.89 -0.93
CA ARG A 75 -8.84 -12.24 -0.33
C ARG A 75 -9.25 -13.38 -1.27
N PRO A 76 -10.21 -13.21 -2.21
CA PRO A 76 -10.56 -14.27 -3.14
C PRO A 76 -9.47 -14.62 -4.17
N TRP A 77 -8.48 -13.74 -4.38
CA TRP A 77 -7.49 -13.88 -5.45
C TRP A 77 -6.69 -15.19 -5.43
N PRO A 78 -6.17 -15.69 -4.30
CA PRO A 78 -5.42 -16.94 -4.27
C PRO A 78 -6.25 -18.16 -4.67
N THR A 79 -7.56 -18.16 -4.38
CA THR A 79 -8.47 -19.21 -4.82
C THR A 79 -8.79 -19.07 -6.30
N LEU A 80 -9.03 -17.83 -6.76
CA LEU A 80 -9.34 -17.53 -8.15
C LEU A 80 -8.18 -17.89 -9.09
N ARG A 81 -6.94 -17.51 -8.73
CA ARG A 81 -5.75 -17.84 -9.54
C ARG A 81 -5.59 -19.35 -9.72
N THR A 82 -5.87 -20.14 -8.67
CA THR A 82 -5.75 -21.60 -8.71
C THR A 82 -6.86 -22.20 -9.57
N ARG A 83 -8.11 -21.73 -9.40
CA ARG A 83 -9.26 -22.20 -10.19
C ARG A 83 -9.14 -21.86 -11.68
N LEU A 84 -8.58 -20.70 -12.00
CA LEU A 84 -8.36 -20.25 -13.38
C LEU A 84 -7.03 -20.75 -13.97
N HIS A 85 -6.29 -21.62 -13.26
CA HIS A 85 -5.00 -22.15 -13.69
C HIS A 85 -4.00 -21.06 -14.13
N LEU A 86 -4.04 -19.91 -13.45
CA LEU A 86 -3.12 -18.81 -13.73
C LEU A 86 -1.74 -19.17 -13.20
N GLY A 87 -0.73 -19.14 -14.07
CA GLY A 87 0.66 -19.33 -13.69
C GLY A 87 1.17 -18.28 -12.69
N PRO A 88 2.41 -18.46 -12.20
CA PRO A 88 3.10 -17.50 -11.34
C PRO A 88 3.04 -16.08 -11.92
N PRO A 89 3.00 -15.03 -11.07
CA PRO A 89 3.03 -13.67 -11.57
C PRO A 89 4.38 -13.40 -12.26
N ALA A 90 4.34 -12.65 -13.37
CA ALA A 90 5.55 -12.29 -14.12
C ALA A 90 6.55 -11.46 -13.28
N SER A 91 6.04 -10.68 -12.33
CA SER A 91 6.83 -9.96 -11.35
C SER A 91 6.07 -9.88 -10.02
N THR A 92 6.81 -9.70 -8.94
CA THR A 92 6.24 -9.40 -7.62
C THR A 92 6.56 -7.96 -7.24
N GLU A 93 5.72 -7.38 -6.39
CA GLU A 93 5.93 -6.03 -5.88
C GLU A 93 6.00 -6.01 -4.34
N PRO A 94 6.75 -5.08 -3.73
CA PRO A 94 6.78 -4.92 -2.29
C PRO A 94 5.44 -4.41 -1.76
N GLU A 95 4.96 -4.95 -0.63
CA GLU A 95 3.65 -4.61 -0.09
C GLU A 95 3.49 -3.16 0.42
N LEU A 96 4.59 -2.44 0.62
CA LEU A 96 4.61 -1.11 1.25
C LEU A 96 3.79 -0.06 0.47
N GLY A 97 4.00 0.02 -0.85
CA GLY A 97 3.29 0.97 -1.71
C GLY A 97 1.76 0.76 -1.67
N PRO A 98 1.27 -0.47 -1.86
CA PRO A 98 -0.14 -0.79 -1.71
C PRO A 98 -0.72 -0.48 -0.32
N ARG A 99 0.02 -0.71 0.77
CA ARG A 99 -0.42 -0.34 2.13
C ARG A 99 -0.58 1.17 2.29
N PHE A 100 0.36 1.95 1.74
CA PHE A 100 0.26 3.40 1.74
C PHE A 100 -0.94 3.88 0.90
N ALA A 101 -1.17 3.29 -0.27
CA ALA A 101 -2.33 3.60 -1.10
C ALA A 101 -3.66 3.30 -0.37
N GLN A 102 -3.74 2.21 0.38
CA GLN A 102 -4.90 1.87 1.21
C GLN A 102 -5.10 2.88 2.35
N ALA A 103 -4.02 3.35 2.98
CA ALA A 103 -4.09 4.39 3.99
C ALA A 103 -4.65 5.70 3.42
N LEU A 104 -4.19 6.12 2.24
CA LEU A 104 -4.73 7.29 1.55
C LEU A 104 -6.22 7.14 1.25
N GLY A 105 -6.64 5.97 0.74
CA GLY A 105 -8.05 5.70 0.48
C GLY A 105 -8.91 5.77 1.76
N ALA A 106 -8.42 5.20 2.86
CA ALA A 106 -9.07 5.28 4.16
C ALA A 106 -9.17 6.73 4.68
N THR A 107 -8.11 7.53 4.53
CA THR A 107 -8.11 8.94 4.93
C THR A 107 -9.13 9.77 4.13
N PHE A 108 -9.27 9.53 2.84
CA PHE A 108 -10.29 10.21 2.02
C PHE A 108 -11.70 9.82 2.45
N ILE A 109 -11.96 8.53 2.70
CA ILE A 109 -13.26 8.09 3.21
C ILE A 109 -13.54 8.71 4.59
N LEU A 110 -12.54 8.77 5.48
CA LEU A 110 -12.66 9.43 6.78
C LEU A 110 -12.99 10.92 6.62
N PHE A 111 -12.34 11.63 5.68
CA PHE A 111 -12.68 13.02 5.38
C PHE A 111 -14.14 13.16 4.92
N GLY A 112 -14.63 12.24 4.10
CA GLY A 112 -16.05 12.15 3.76
C GLY A 112 -16.92 12.02 5.02
N VAL A 113 -16.60 11.09 5.91
CA VAL A 113 -17.34 10.88 7.18
C VAL A 113 -17.37 12.16 8.03
N VAL A 114 -16.26 12.89 8.12
CA VAL A 114 -16.21 14.17 8.83
C VAL A 114 -17.18 15.18 8.20
N LEU A 115 -17.22 15.29 6.88
CA LEU A 115 -18.19 16.15 6.17
C LEU A 115 -19.64 15.72 6.41
N PHE A 116 -19.90 14.42 6.46
CA PHE A 116 -21.22 13.87 6.77
C PHE A 116 -21.69 14.26 8.18
N VAL A 117 -20.82 14.08 9.18
CA VAL A 117 -21.09 14.46 10.58
C VAL A 117 -21.25 15.98 10.73
N ALA A 118 -20.52 16.76 9.94
CA ALA A 118 -20.65 18.22 9.88
C ALA A 118 -21.92 18.71 9.16
N GLY A 119 -22.77 17.81 8.66
CA GLY A 119 -24.03 18.15 7.98
C GLY A 119 -23.87 18.52 6.50
N VAL A 120 -22.67 18.43 5.93
CA VAL A 120 -22.39 18.70 4.51
C VAL A 120 -22.67 17.44 3.68
N ARG A 121 -23.96 17.08 3.57
CA ARG A 121 -24.40 15.81 2.95
C ARG A 121 -23.84 15.53 1.54
N PRO A 122 -23.92 16.45 0.55
CA PRO A 122 -23.30 16.18 -0.76
C PRO A 122 -21.76 16.15 -0.69
N GLY A 123 -21.16 16.76 0.34
CA GLY A 123 -19.72 16.75 0.57
C GLY A 123 -19.19 15.38 0.97
N PHE A 124 -20.00 14.51 1.57
CA PHE A 124 -19.60 13.14 1.92
C PHE A 124 -19.11 12.37 0.70
N TRP A 125 -19.88 12.35 -0.39
CA TRP A 125 -19.62 11.47 -1.53
C TRP A 125 -18.41 11.90 -2.39
N LEU A 126 -18.03 13.17 -2.37
CA LEU A 126 -16.94 13.70 -3.19
C LEU A 126 -15.59 12.96 -2.99
N PRO A 127 -15.06 12.83 -1.76
CA PRO A 127 -13.83 12.06 -1.55
C PRO A 127 -14.00 10.55 -1.82
N ILE A 128 -15.20 9.99 -1.62
CA ILE A 128 -15.47 8.57 -1.94
C ILE A 128 -15.42 8.33 -3.45
N VAL A 129 -15.95 9.24 -4.26
CA VAL A 129 -15.84 9.20 -5.73
C VAL A 129 -14.37 9.21 -6.16
N ALA A 130 -13.54 10.05 -5.54
CA ALA A 130 -12.10 10.08 -5.83
C ALA A 130 -11.42 8.74 -5.52
N VAL A 131 -11.75 8.11 -4.39
CA VAL A 131 -11.23 6.77 -4.04
C VAL A 131 -11.68 5.72 -5.06
N ALA A 132 -12.97 5.70 -5.40
CA ALA A 132 -13.51 4.76 -6.39
C ALA A 132 -12.87 4.94 -7.77
N ALA A 133 -12.63 6.18 -8.19
CA ALA A 133 -11.95 6.49 -9.46
C ALA A 133 -10.50 5.99 -9.47
N LEU A 134 -9.72 6.24 -8.41
CA LEU A 134 -8.34 5.78 -8.31
C LEU A 134 -8.23 4.25 -8.23
N GLN A 135 -9.16 3.59 -7.53
CA GLN A 135 -9.24 2.13 -7.49
C GLN A 135 -9.63 1.55 -8.86
N THR A 136 -10.53 2.22 -9.57
CA THR A 136 -10.90 1.86 -10.95
C THR A 136 -9.70 2.00 -11.89
N LEU A 137 -8.93 3.08 -11.76
CA LEU A 137 -7.69 3.29 -12.52
C LEU A 137 -6.69 2.16 -12.29
N LEU A 138 -6.47 1.76 -11.03
CA LEU A 138 -5.61 0.62 -10.69
C LEU A 138 -6.14 -0.69 -11.28
N ALA A 139 -7.44 -0.95 -11.17
CA ALA A 139 -8.05 -2.15 -11.73
C ALA A 139 -7.86 -2.22 -13.25
N ALA A 140 -8.21 -1.14 -13.96
CA ALA A 140 -8.20 -1.07 -15.42
C ALA A 140 -6.78 -1.08 -16.00
N THR A 141 -5.87 -0.26 -15.46
CA THR A 141 -4.56 -0.01 -16.08
C THR A 141 -3.40 -0.70 -15.36
N GLY A 142 -3.57 -1.06 -14.08
CA GLY A 142 -2.46 -1.45 -13.20
C GLY A 142 -1.69 -0.25 -12.62
N TYR A 143 -2.10 0.98 -12.92
CA TYR A 143 -1.45 2.18 -12.40
C TYR A 143 -1.96 2.52 -11.00
N CYS A 144 -1.12 2.31 -9.99
CA CYS A 144 -1.39 2.68 -8.60
C CYS A 144 -0.75 4.03 -8.27
N LEU A 145 -1.53 5.12 -8.29
CA LEU A 145 -1.03 6.47 -7.96
C LEU A 145 -0.43 6.52 -6.53
N GLY A 146 -1.10 5.94 -5.54
CA GLY A 146 -0.59 5.90 -4.16
C GLY A 146 0.76 5.19 -4.05
N CYS A 147 0.95 4.08 -4.78
CA CYS A 147 2.22 3.36 -4.81
C CYS A 147 3.36 4.20 -5.41
N LYS A 148 3.06 5.04 -6.42
CA LYS A 148 4.04 5.97 -7.00
C LYS A 148 4.36 7.13 -6.05
N LEU A 149 3.35 7.67 -5.36
CA LEU A 149 3.53 8.71 -4.34
C LEU A 149 4.39 8.21 -3.17
N TYR A 150 4.26 6.94 -2.78
CA TYR A 150 5.10 6.35 -1.73
C TYR A 150 6.61 6.33 -2.09
N GLY A 151 6.95 6.21 -3.37
CA GLY A 151 8.33 6.30 -3.84
C GLY A 151 8.89 7.72 -3.85
N LEU A 152 8.06 8.75 -3.64
CA LEU A 152 8.44 10.15 -3.70
C LEU A 152 8.80 10.66 -2.29
N HIS A 153 10.10 10.76 -1.99
CA HIS A 153 10.60 11.07 -0.65
C HIS A 153 10.09 12.40 -0.07
N TRP A 154 9.76 13.39 -0.91
CA TRP A 154 9.39 14.74 -0.45
C TRP A 154 7.92 14.88 -0.03
N PHE A 155 7.04 13.94 -0.40
CA PHE A 155 5.60 14.13 -0.26
C PHE A 155 5.11 13.82 1.16
N LEU A 156 5.18 12.56 1.59
CA LEU A 156 4.68 12.08 2.89
C LEU A 156 5.14 10.68 3.36
N PRO A 157 5.99 9.90 2.64
CA PRO A 157 6.15 8.48 2.97
C PRO A 157 6.82 8.26 4.34
N GLU A 158 7.70 9.16 4.78
CA GLU A 158 8.37 9.06 6.09
C GLU A 158 7.40 9.15 7.27
N LEU A 159 6.32 9.94 7.13
CA LEU A 159 5.30 10.06 8.17
C LEU A 159 4.50 8.77 8.31
N PHE A 160 4.12 8.17 7.18
CA PHE A 160 3.43 6.88 7.16
C PHE A 160 4.31 5.76 7.74
N ASP A 161 5.58 5.73 7.36
CA ASP A 161 6.56 4.76 7.86
C ASP A 161 6.68 4.85 9.39
N ARG A 162 6.77 6.08 9.93
CA ARG A 162 6.91 6.29 11.37
C ARG A 162 5.63 5.95 12.15
N ILE A 163 4.47 6.39 11.66
CA ILE A 163 3.20 6.30 12.40
C ILE A 163 2.55 4.93 12.25
N VAL A 164 2.48 4.42 11.02
CA VAL A 164 1.71 3.21 10.69
C VAL A 164 2.60 1.98 10.69
N LEU A 165 3.74 2.05 10.02
CA LEU A 165 4.64 0.90 9.89
C LEU A 165 5.64 0.76 11.05
N ARG A 166 5.85 1.85 11.81
CA ARG A 166 6.86 1.98 12.86
C ARG A 166 8.29 1.65 12.38
N ILE A 167 8.61 2.03 11.15
CA ILE A 167 9.93 1.87 10.55
C ILE A 167 10.79 3.10 10.90
N PRO A 168 12.03 2.93 11.44
CA PRO A 168 12.95 4.04 11.67
C PRO A 168 13.25 4.81 10.38
N ALA A 169 13.35 6.13 10.45
CA ALA A 169 13.67 6.99 9.31
C ALA A 169 15.16 6.85 8.92
N GLU A 170 15.55 5.70 8.37
CA GLU A 170 16.80 5.56 7.65
C GLU A 170 16.61 5.93 6.18
N PRO A 171 17.61 6.58 5.54
CA PRO A 171 17.56 6.90 4.12
C PRO A 171 17.36 5.61 3.31
N ARG A 172 16.23 5.55 2.60
CA ARG A 172 15.70 4.40 1.87
C ARG A 172 16.54 4.10 0.61
N THR A 173 17.79 3.66 0.78
CA THR A 173 18.74 3.48 -0.32
C THR A 173 18.45 2.23 -1.16
N ARG A 174 17.74 1.23 -0.62
CA ARG A 174 17.22 0.09 -1.41
C ARG A 174 16.18 -0.75 -0.66
N LEU A 175 14.95 -0.81 -1.17
CA LEU A 175 13.96 -1.82 -0.76
C LEU A 175 14.12 -3.02 -1.69
N GLU A 176 14.88 -4.03 -1.27
CA GLU A 176 15.06 -5.27 -2.04
C GLU A 176 14.30 -6.42 -1.37
N THR A 177 13.48 -7.13 -2.17
CA THR A 177 12.90 -8.40 -1.75
C THR A 177 14.01 -9.44 -1.57
N PRO A 178 14.03 -10.22 -0.48
CA PRO A 178 14.96 -11.33 -0.32
C PRO A 178 14.85 -12.27 -1.53
N ARG A 179 15.98 -12.63 -2.15
CA ARG A 179 15.97 -13.66 -3.21
C ARG A 179 15.54 -14.99 -2.58
N PRO A 180 14.64 -15.75 -3.20
CA PRO A 180 14.44 -17.15 -2.82
C PRO A 180 15.76 -17.89 -3.06
N GLY A 181 16.28 -18.53 -2.00
CA GLY A 181 17.39 -19.47 -2.08
C GLY A 181 16.95 -20.85 -2.54
#